data_AF-A0A553QD77-F1
#
_entry.id   AF-A0A553QD77-F1
#
_cell.length_a   1.000
_cell.length_b   1.000
_cell.length_c   1.000
_cell.angle_alpha   90.00
_cell.angle_beta   90.00
_cell.angle_gamma   90.00
#
_symmetry.space_group_name_H-M   'P 1'
#
loop_
_entity.id
_entity.type
_entity.pdbx_description
1 polymer ?
#
loop_
_entity_poly.entity_id
_entity_poly.type
_entity_poly.pdbx_seq_one_letter_code
_entity_poly.pdbx_strand_id
1 'polypeptide(L)'
;MLQLRPVEEDESAAESLQLNRAVLNDDYLLLAELLSKESYRKCINQQSGWGIPCTPLRMAASKGHLRCLQLLLAHGADVDRLDVKAQTPLFTAVCGRYISCVLALLRAGANPNGSHLNNSSPVLTAAREGDPDILRQLLQHGAEVNARSKCRLVIRRHLTQVDKIKCLDSLEIPPRLINYLKHKPLNSALVY
;
A
#
# COMPACT_ATOMS: atom_id res chain seq x y z
N MET A 1 1.93 33.24 -32.18
CA MET A 1 2.88 33.31 -31.03
C MET A 1 3.14 31.90 -30.57
N LEU A 2 4.36 31.39 -30.74
CA LEU A 2 4.78 30.14 -30.10
C LEU A 2 4.97 30.47 -28.62
N GLN A 3 4.05 30.05 -27.75
CA GLN A 3 4.29 30.05 -26.32
C GLN A 3 5.38 29.00 -26.06
N LEU A 4 6.62 29.47 -25.91
CA LEU A 4 7.71 28.68 -25.35
C LEU A 4 7.23 28.19 -23.98
N ARG A 5 7.18 26.87 -23.78
CA ARG A 5 7.01 26.33 -22.43
C ARG A 5 8.18 26.86 -21.58
N PRO A 6 7.94 27.32 -20.35
CA PRO A 6 9.02 27.76 -19.49
C PRO A 6 10.02 26.61 -19.33
N VAL A 7 11.31 26.90 -19.54
CA VAL A 7 12.42 25.93 -19.49
C VAL A 7 12.38 25.07 -18.21
N GLU A 8 11.90 25.65 -17.11
CA GLU A 8 11.73 24.98 -15.82
C GLU A 8 10.71 23.82 -15.82
N GLU A 9 9.66 23.88 -16.66
CA GLU A 9 8.69 22.79 -16.78
C GLU A 9 9.27 21.56 -17.50
N ASP A 10 10.11 21.80 -18.52
CA ASP A 10 10.77 20.71 -19.27
C ASP A 10 11.90 20.06 -18.44
N GLU A 11 12.63 20.83 -17.62
CA GLU A 11 13.65 20.32 -16.71
C GLU A 11 13.04 19.51 -15.55
N SER A 12 11.98 20.02 -14.90
CA SER A 12 11.27 19.28 -13.83
C SER A 12 10.67 17.97 -14.33
N ALA A 13 10.22 17.93 -15.59
CA ALA A 13 9.73 16.72 -16.23
C ALA A 13 10.85 15.69 -16.49
N ALA A 14 12.03 16.16 -16.90
CA ALA A 14 13.21 15.31 -17.12
C ALA A 14 13.74 14.71 -15.80
N GLU A 15 13.81 15.50 -14.73
CA GLU A 15 14.25 15.03 -13.40
C GLU A 15 13.29 13.98 -12.84
N SER A 16 11.98 14.25 -12.90
CA SER A 16 10.95 13.28 -12.50
C SER A 16 11.05 11.98 -13.29
N LEU A 17 11.35 12.05 -14.59
CA LEU A 17 11.55 10.88 -15.43
C LEU A 17 12.78 10.09 -15.01
N GLN A 18 13.90 10.76 -14.76
CA GLN A 18 15.15 10.12 -14.35
C GLN A 18 15.01 9.45 -12.97
N LEU A 19 14.34 10.12 -12.03
CA LEU A 19 14.06 9.58 -10.70
C LEU A 19 13.16 8.35 -10.78
N ASN A 20 12.09 8.40 -11.59
CA ASN A 20 11.23 7.25 -11.82
C ASN A 20 11.96 6.08 -12.49
N ARG A 21 12.88 6.35 -13.44
CA ARG A 21 13.69 5.29 -14.07
C ARG A 21 14.63 4.60 -13.07
N ALA A 22 15.28 5.37 -12.19
CA ALA A 22 16.12 4.81 -11.14
C ALA A 22 15.31 3.86 -10.24
N VAL A 23 14.12 4.30 -9.81
CA VAL A 23 13.20 3.46 -9.03
C VAL A 23 12.76 2.23 -9.83
N LEU A 24 12.34 2.40 -11.09
CA LEU A 24 11.85 1.29 -11.93
C LEU A 24 12.87 0.15 -12.04
N ASN A 25 14.14 0.50 -12.20
CA ASN A 25 15.25 -0.43 -12.35
C ASN A 25 15.83 -0.96 -11.03
N ASP A 26 15.24 -0.59 -9.88
CA ASP A 26 15.77 -0.84 -8.53
C ASP A 26 17.22 -0.33 -8.33
N ASP A 27 17.59 0.74 -9.03
CA ASP A 27 18.92 1.34 -8.95
C ASP A 27 19.02 2.27 -7.73
N TYR A 28 19.30 1.65 -6.59
CA TYR A 28 19.47 2.36 -5.33
C TYR A 28 20.58 3.42 -5.37
N LEU A 29 21.71 3.13 -6.04
CA LEU A 29 22.86 4.03 -6.06
C LEU A 29 22.54 5.28 -6.85
N LEU A 30 21.96 5.11 -8.05
CA LEU A 30 21.50 6.23 -8.84
C LEU A 30 20.43 7.01 -8.08
N LEU A 31 19.43 6.35 -7.49
CA LEU A 31 18.38 7.03 -6.73
C LEU A 31 18.95 7.86 -5.56
N ALA A 32 19.94 7.35 -4.83
CA ALA A 32 20.62 8.07 -3.76
C ALA A 32 21.41 9.28 -4.29
N GLU A 33 22.10 9.13 -5.43
CA GLU A 33 22.78 10.25 -6.07
C GLU A 33 21.79 11.34 -6.50
N LEU A 34 20.67 10.97 -7.11
CA LEU A 34 19.64 11.93 -7.54
C LEU A 34 19.04 12.66 -6.34
N LEU A 35 18.62 11.94 -5.28
CA LEU A 35 18.04 12.52 -4.08
C LEU A 35 19.04 13.31 -3.20
N SER A 36 20.34 13.23 -3.49
CA SER A 36 21.33 14.12 -2.87
C SER A 36 21.20 15.56 -3.36
N LYS A 37 20.68 15.76 -4.58
CA LYS A 37 20.48 17.05 -5.24
C LYS A 37 19.13 17.66 -4.84
N GLU A 38 19.10 18.95 -4.53
CA GLU A 38 17.88 19.61 -4.02
C GLU A 38 16.72 19.62 -5.03
N SER A 39 17.02 19.75 -6.33
CA SER A 39 16.00 19.78 -7.39
C SER A 39 15.14 18.52 -7.41
N TYR A 40 15.77 17.34 -7.29
CA TYR A 40 15.08 16.05 -7.23
C TYR A 40 14.18 15.88 -5.99
N ARG A 41 14.51 16.52 -4.87
CA ARG A 41 13.64 16.49 -3.68
C ARG A 41 12.34 17.24 -3.91
N LYS A 42 12.36 18.29 -4.75
CA LYS A 42 11.15 19.06 -5.11
C LYS A 42 10.18 18.25 -5.98
N CYS A 43 10.68 17.27 -6.74
CA CYS A 43 9.87 16.43 -7.62
C CYS A 43 9.57 15.02 -7.07
N ILE A 44 9.96 14.69 -5.84
CA ILE A 44 9.80 13.34 -5.25
C ILE A 44 8.34 12.82 -5.20
N ASN A 45 7.37 13.75 -5.19
CA ASN A 45 5.94 13.46 -5.17
C ASN A 45 5.23 13.75 -6.51
N GLN A 46 5.97 14.20 -7.53
CA GLN A 46 5.41 14.44 -8.85
C GLN A 46 4.99 13.12 -9.49
N GLN A 47 3.89 13.17 -10.23
CA GLN A 47 3.41 12.03 -11.00
C GLN A 47 4.09 12.04 -12.38
N SER A 48 4.44 10.86 -12.88
CA SER A 48 4.97 10.71 -14.24
C SER A 48 4.02 11.28 -15.30
N GLY A 49 4.54 12.12 -16.20
CA GLY A 49 3.73 12.82 -17.23
C GLY A 49 3.31 11.96 -18.45
N TRP A 50 3.91 10.79 -18.66
CA TRP A 50 3.53 9.86 -19.75
C TRP A 50 3.08 8.50 -19.18
N GLY A 51 1.88 8.04 -19.55
CA GLY A 51 1.29 6.78 -19.09
C GLY A 51 0.32 6.95 -17.91
N ILE A 52 0.15 5.90 -17.09
CA ILE A 52 -0.66 5.96 -15.86
C ILE A 52 0.13 6.79 -14.83
N PRO A 53 -0.35 7.98 -14.42
CA PRO A 53 0.35 8.82 -13.46
C PRO A 53 0.66 8.05 -12.17
N CYS A 54 1.94 7.93 -11.86
CA CYS A 54 2.42 7.23 -10.66
C CYS A 54 3.53 8.04 -9.99
N THR A 55 3.56 7.98 -8.66
CA THR A 55 4.67 8.54 -7.89
C THR A 55 5.81 7.53 -7.80
N PRO A 56 7.05 8.01 -7.58
CA PRO A 56 8.20 7.14 -7.32
C PRO A 56 7.93 6.14 -6.18
N LEU A 57 7.31 6.59 -5.09
CA LEU A 57 7.00 5.74 -3.93
C LEU A 57 6.03 4.62 -4.29
N ARG A 58 4.97 4.93 -5.05
CA ARG A 58 4.01 3.94 -5.54
C ARG A 58 4.68 2.96 -6.50
N MET A 59 5.60 3.43 -7.35
CA MET A 59 6.35 2.58 -8.27
C MET A 59 7.20 1.55 -7.49
N ALA A 60 7.98 2.02 -6.51
CA ALA A 60 8.77 1.14 -5.65
C ALA A 60 7.88 0.11 -4.92
N ALA A 61 6.75 0.55 -4.36
CA ALA A 61 5.77 -0.33 -3.71
C ALA A 61 5.17 -1.38 -4.65
N SER A 62 4.94 -1.02 -5.92
CA SER A 62 4.36 -1.92 -6.94
C SER A 62 5.31 -3.00 -7.46
N LYS A 63 6.62 -2.81 -7.26
CA LYS A 63 7.67 -3.73 -7.70
C LYS A 63 8.34 -4.48 -6.54
N GLY A 64 8.07 -4.07 -5.31
CA GLY A 64 8.67 -4.67 -4.11
C GLY A 64 10.08 -4.15 -3.80
N HIS A 65 10.45 -3.01 -4.39
CA HIS A 65 11.78 -2.41 -4.32
C HIS A 65 12.01 -1.72 -2.98
N LEU A 66 12.24 -2.52 -1.94
CA LEU A 66 12.27 -2.07 -0.55
C LEU A 66 13.29 -0.95 -0.28
N ARG A 67 14.51 -1.09 -0.80
CA ARG A 67 15.59 -0.12 -0.54
C ARG A 67 15.27 1.24 -1.15
N CYS A 68 14.77 1.24 -2.39
CA CYS A 68 14.30 2.45 -3.06
C CYS A 68 13.12 3.08 -2.30
N LEU A 69 12.15 2.26 -1.85
CA LEU A 69 10.99 2.71 -1.09
C LEU A 69 11.40 3.39 0.24
N GLN A 70 12.30 2.76 1.01
CA GLN A 70 12.79 3.32 2.27
C GLN A 70 13.53 4.65 2.06
N LEU A 71 14.34 4.74 1.01
CA LEU A 71 15.07 5.95 0.67
C LEU A 71 14.11 7.10 0.29
N LEU A 72 13.09 6.81 -0.52
CA LEU A 72 12.06 7.79 -0.87
C LEU A 72 11.32 8.32 0.37
N LEU A 73 10.94 7.43 1.28
CA LEU A 73 10.30 7.82 2.56
C LEU A 73 11.22 8.68 3.41
N ALA A 74 12.51 8.35 3.51
CA ALA A 74 13.50 9.12 4.26
C ALA A 74 13.70 10.55 3.69
N HIS A 75 13.42 10.74 2.40
CA HIS A 75 13.49 12.04 1.72
C HIS A 75 12.13 12.76 1.62
N GLY A 76 11.11 12.31 2.36
CA GLY A 76 9.83 13.01 2.47
C GLY A 76 8.82 12.70 1.36
N ALA A 77 8.92 11.53 0.72
CA ALA A 77 7.84 11.04 -0.13
C ALA A 77 6.53 10.90 0.67
N ASP A 78 5.43 11.38 0.10
CA ASP A 78 4.10 11.33 0.70
C ASP A 78 3.60 9.87 0.71
N VAL A 79 3.51 9.31 1.91
CA VAL A 79 3.25 7.90 2.19
C VAL A 79 1.87 7.44 1.69
N ASP A 80 0.88 8.34 1.67
CA ASP A 80 -0.51 8.06 1.30
C ASP A 80 -0.90 8.74 -0.03
N ARG A 81 0.08 9.22 -0.80
CA ARG A 81 -0.16 9.87 -2.09
C ARG A 81 -0.94 8.97 -3.04
N LEU A 82 -2.10 9.46 -3.47
CA LEU A 82 -3.01 8.69 -4.31
C LEU A 82 -2.59 8.68 -5.78
N ASP A 83 -2.85 7.55 -6.43
CA ASP A 83 -2.83 7.47 -7.88
C ASP A 83 -4.18 7.84 -8.52
N VAL A 84 -4.25 7.74 -9.85
CA VAL A 84 -5.49 8.01 -10.62
C VAL A 84 -6.66 7.06 -10.32
N LYS A 85 -6.41 5.94 -9.62
CA LYS A 85 -7.44 5.00 -9.14
C LYS A 85 -7.72 5.18 -7.66
N ALA A 86 -7.27 6.29 -7.06
CA ALA A 86 -7.34 6.57 -5.64
C ALA A 86 -6.67 5.51 -4.76
N GLN A 87 -5.67 4.78 -5.27
CA GLN A 87 -4.94 3.76 -4.54
C GLN A 87 -3.73 4.35 -3.82
N THR A 88 -3.47 3.88 -2.60
CA THR A 88 -2.27 4.24 -1.83
C THR A 88 -1.08 3.34 -2.22
N PRO A 89 0.17 3.77 -1.95
CA PRO A 89 1.33 2.90 -2.03
C PRO A 89 1.17 1.63 -1.19
N LEU A 90 0.56 1.73 0.00
CA LEU A 90 0.28 0.59 0.86
C LEU A 90 -0.62 -0.44 0.19
N PHE A 91 -1.74 0.00 -0.40
CA PHE A 91 -2.64 -0.88 -1.14
C PHE A 91 -1.90 -1.64 -2.25
N THR A 92 -1.03 -0.95 -2.97
CA THR A 92 -0.24 -1.53 -4.06
C THR A 92 0.75 -2.59 -3.56
N ALA A 93 1.47 -2.32 -2.46
CA ALA A 93 2.36 -3.29 -1.83
C ALA A 93 1.62 -4.54 -1.31
N VAL A 94 0.39 -4.37 -0.79
CA VAL A 94 -0.48 -5.47 -0.35
C VAL A 94 -0.91 -6.33 -1.55
N CYS A 95 -1.34 -5.73 -2.65
CA CYS A 95 -1.66 -6.46 -3.88
C CYS A 95 -0.47 -7.25 -4.43
N GLY A 96 0.74 -6.68 -4.36
CA GLY A 96 1.98 -7.32 -4.76
C GLY A 96 2.54 -8.34 -3.76
N ARG A 97 1.91 -8.49 -2.58
CA ARG A 97 2.35 -9.37 -1.48
C ARG A 97 3.77 -9.07 -0.96
N TYR A 98 4.20 -7.82 -1.06
CA TYR A 98 5.53 -7.38 -0.63
C TYR A 98 5.54 -6.99 0.85
N ILE A 99 5.58 -7.99 1.75
CA ILE A 99 5.50 -7.80 3.21
C ILE A 99 6.49 -6.76 3.75
N SER A 100 7.74 -6.75 3.27
CA SER A 100 8.75 -5.80 3.72
C SER A 100 8.39 -4.35 3.35
N CYS A 101 7.79 -4.14 2.17
CA CYS A 101 7.30 -2.83 1.75
C CYS A 101 6.06 -2.41 2.55
N VAL A 102 5.14 -3.34 2.82
CA VAL A 102 3.98 -3.11 3.70
C VAL A 102 4.44 -2.63 5.08
N LEU A 103 5.39 -3.33 5.69
CA LEU A 103 5.95 -2.96 6.99
C LEU A 103 6.63 -1.58 6.95
N ALA A 104 7.42 -1.30 5.92
CA ALA A 104 8.09 0.00 5.79
C ALA A 104 7.08 1.16 5.67
N LEU A 105 6.03 0.99 4.87
CA LEU A 105 4.97 1.99 4.71
C LEU A 105 4.17 2.19 6.00
N LEU A 106 3.77 1.10 6.68
CA LEU A 106 3.05 1.19 7.96
C LEU A 106 3.89 1.86 9.06
N ARG A 107 5.21 1.59 9.11
CA ARG A 107 6.14 2.27 10.03
C ARG A 107 6.34 3.74 9.69
N ALA A 108 6.24 4.10 8.41
CA ALA A 108 6.26 5.49 7.96
C ALA A 108 4.91 6.22 8.13
N GLY A 109 3.92 5.58 8.76
CA GLY A 109 2.64 6.22 9.09
C GLY A 109 1.57 6.10 8.01
N ALA A 110 1.72 5.20 7.03
CA ALA A 110 0.66 4.92 6.05
C ALA A 110 -0.66 4.56 6.74
N ASN A 111 -1.78 5.10 6.26
CA ASN A 111 -3.09 4.71 6.77
C ASN A 111 -3.37 3.23 6.42
N PRO A 112 -3.51 2.35 7.43
CA PRO A 112 -3.71 0.93 7.21
C PRO A 112 -5.05 0.59 6.53
N ASN A 113 -6.01 1.53 6.55
CA ASN A 113 -7.30 1.41 5.86
C ASN A 113 -7.23 1.81 4.38
N GLY A 114 -6.12 2.38 3.94
CA GLY A 114 -5.97 2.94 2.60
C GLY A 114 -6.82 4.19 2.38
N SER A 115 -7.13 4.47 1.12
CA SER A 115 -7.91 5.63 0.73
C SER A 115 -9.41 5.42 0.93
N HIS A 116 -10.10 6.41 1.47
CA HIS A 116 -11.57 6.45 1.54
C HIS A 116 -12.23 6.63 0.16
N LEU A 117 -11.47 7.12 -0.83
CA LEU A 117 -11.94 7.31 -2.21
C LEU A 117 -11.84 6.02 -3.04
N ASN A 118 -11.17 5.00 -2.52
CA ASN A 118 -11.08 3.69 -3.14
C ASN A 118 -12.00 2.72 -2.40
N ASN A 119 -12.90 2.06 -3.13
CA ASN A 119 -13.80 1.05 -2.57
C ASN A 119 -13.08 -0.25 -2.13
N SER A 120 -11.77 -0.35 -2.40
CA SER A 120 -10.94 -1.50 -2.04
C SER A 120 -10.11 -1.23 -0.78
N SER A 121 -10.37 -1.98 0.29
CA SER A 121 -9.59 -1.90 1.54
C SER A 121 -8.35 -2.81 1.47
N PRO A 122 -7.17 -2.34 1.93
CA PRO A 122 -5.97 -3.18 2.04
C PRO A 122 -6.20 -4.46 2.84
N VAL A 123 -6.95 -4.39 3.96
CA VAL A 123 -7.29 -5.57 4.79
C VAL A 123 -8.14 -6.56 4.03
N LEU A 124 -9.12 -6.09 3.26
CA LEU A 124 -9.98 -6.95 2.44
C LEU A 124 -9.16 -7.70 1.39
N THR A 125 -8.25 -7.00 0.72
CA THR A 125 -7.35 -7.61 -0.27
C THR A 125 -6.41 -8.60 0.38
N ALA A 126 -5.76 -8.24 1.50
CA ALA A 126 -4.88 -9.13 2.24
C ALA A 126 -5.59 -10.39 2.73
N ALA A 127 -6.84 -10.26 3.19
CA ALA A 127 -7.66 -11.38 3.61
C ALA A 127 -8.08 -12.33 2.48
N ARG A 128 -8.39 -11.77 1.29
CA ARG A 128 -8.89 -12.53 0.14
C ARG A 128 -7.81 -13.23 -0.66
N GLU A 129 -6.79 -12.46 -1.00
CA GLU A 129 -5.79 -12.82 -2.02
C GLU A 129 -4.38 -12.88 -1.39
N GLY A 130 -4.23 -12.40 -0.16
CA GLY A 130 -2.96 -12.02 0.41
C GLY A 130 -2.35 -13.01 1.41
N ASP A 131 -1.22 -12.56 1.93
CA ASP A 131 -0.41 -13.27 2.90
C ASP A 131 -0.98 -13.08 4.33
N PRO A 132 -1.15 -14.15 5.14
CA PRO A 132 -1.61 -14.03 6.51
C PRO A 132 -0.74 -13.10 7.36
N ASP A 133 0.55 -12.98 7.07
CA ASP A 133 1.43 -12.08 7.80
C ASP A 133 1.15 -10.61 7.45
N ILE A 134 0.85 -10.31 6.18
CA ILE A 134 0.41 -8.96 5.76
C ILE A 134 -0.89 -8.60 6.47
N LEU A 135 -1.85 -9.52 6.51
CA LEU A 135 -3.11 -9.31 7.23
C LEU A 135 -2.85 -9.01 8.72
N ARG A 136 -1.99 -9.80 9.37
CA ARG A 136 -1.61 -9.57 10.77
C ARG A 136 -1.02 -8.17 10.98
N GLN A 137 -0.10 -7.75 10.12
CA GLN A 137 0.55 -6.44 10.23
C GLN A 137 -0.43 -5.29 10.05
N LEU A 138 -1.31 -5.35 9.05
CA LEU A 138 -2.35 -4.32 8.86
C LEU A 138 -3.20 -4.15 10.12
N LEU A 139 -3.62 -5.26 10.74
CA LEU A 139 -4.45 -5.24 11.94
C LEU A 139 -3.70 -4.73 13.18
N GLN A 140 -2.42 -5.10 13.33
CA GLN A 140 -1.56 -4.58 14.39
C GLN A 140 -1.39 -3.06 14.29
N HIS A 141 -1.35 -2.53 13.06
CA HIS A 141 -1.29 -1.09 12.80
C HIS A 141 -2.66 -0.39 12.82
N GLY A 142 -3.73 -1.06 13.23
CA GLY A 142 -5.04 -0.43 13.46
C GLY A 142 -5.99 -0.45 12.27
N ALA A 143 -5.78 -1.31 11.28
CA ALA A 143 -6.74 -1.46 10.21
C ALA A 143 -8.11 -1.93 10.72
N GLU A 144 -9.16 -1.31 10.21
CA GLU A 144 -10.54 -1.58 10.59
C GLU A 144 -11.09 -2.81 9.87
N VAL A 145 -11.79 -3.64 10.64
CA VAL A 145 -12.47 -4.83 10.12
C VAL A 145 -13.97 -4.60 10.21
N ASN A 146 -14.54 -3.91 9.22
CA ASN A 146 -15.96 -3.56 9.27
C ASN A 146 -16.87 -4.78 9.06
N ALA A 147 -17.86 -4.94 9.94
CA ALA A 147 -18.82 -6.06 9.99
C ALA A 147 -19.72 -6.20 8.75
N ARG A 148 -19.82 -5.15 7.93
CA ARG A 148 -20.59 -5.15 6.67
C ARG A 148 -19.83 -5.82 5.52
N SER A 149 -18.56 -6.13 5.71
CA SER A 149 -17.65 -6.49 4.63
C SER A 149 -17.39 -7.99 4.60
N LYS A 150 -17.39 -8.54 3.39
CA LYS A 150 -17.09 -9.94 3.05
C LYS A 150 -15.77 -10.48 3.65
N CYS A 151 -14.89 -9.65 4.24
CA CYS A 151 -13.66 -10.09 4.90
C CYS A 151 -13.90 -11.09 6.02
N ARG A 152 -14.96 -11.01 6.82
CA ARG A 152 -15.18 -12.01 7.88
C ARG A 152 -15.35 -13.42 7.33
N LEU A 153 -16.19 -13.53 6.29
CA LEU A 153 -16.48 -14.80 5.63
C LEU A 153 -15.23 -15.34 4.94
N VAL A 154 -14.46 -14.47 4.29
CA VAL A 154 -13.21 -14.83 3.62
C VAL A 154 -12.16 -15.30 4.62
N ILE A 155 -11.89 -14.54 5.69
CA ILE A 155 -10.91 -14.92 6.72
C ILE A 155 -11.35 -16.21 7.42
N ARG A 156 -12.64 -16.35 7.78
CA ARG A 156 -13.16 -17.61 8.34
C ARG A 156 -13.01 -18.78 7.37
N ARG A 157 -13.32 -18.61 6.09
CA ARG A 157 -13.22 -19.66 5.08
C ARG A 157 -11.77 -20.12 4.94
N HIS A 158 -10.83 -19.20 4.84
CA HIS A 158 -9.41 -19.51 4.76
C HIS A 158 -8.94 -20.24 6.03
N LEU A 159 -9.25 -19.71 7.22
CA LEU A 159 -8.90 -20.36 8.50
C LEU A 159 -9.53 -21.75 8.68
N THR A 160 -10.70 -21.98 8.08
CA THR A 160 -11.35 -23.31 8.07
C THR A 160 -10.62 -24.26 7.12
N GLN A 161 -10.18 -23.79 5.95
CA GLN A 161 -9.40 -24.60 5.00
C GLN A 161 -8.04 -25.04 5.58
N VAL A 162 -7.40 -24.19 6.39
CA VAL A 162 -6.12 -24.53 7.05
C VAL A 162 -6.31 -25.17 8.44
N ASP A 163 -7.54 -25.57 8.80
CA ASP A 163 -7.98 -26.11 10.11
C ASP A 163 -7.55 -25.30 11.37
N LYS A 164 -7.12 -24.05 11.19
CA LYS A 164 -6.74 -23.13 12.28
C LYS A 164 -7.94 -22.45 12.95
N ILE A 165 -9.14 -22.60 12.40
CA ILE A 165 -10.36 -21.98 12.95
C ILE A 165 -10.70 -22.48 14.37
N LYS A 166 -10.27 -23.69 14.73
CA LYS A 166 -10.47 -24.27 16.08
C LYS A 166 -9.54 -23.65 17.13
N CYS A 167 -8.43 -23.05 16.69
CA CYS A 167 -7.39 -22.48 17.55
C CYS A 167 -7.31 -20.95 17.40
N LEU A 168 -8.45 -20.28 17.16
CA LEU A 168 -8.51 -18.81 17.00
C LEU A 168 -7.86 -18.06 18.17
N ASP A 169 -8.02 -18.58 19.39
CA ASP A 169 -7.45 -18.01 20.62
C ASP A 169 -5.93 -18.17 20.74
N SER A 170 -5.36 -19.10 19.96
CA SER A 170 -3.93 -19.36 19.91
C SER A 170 -3.25 -18.67 18.72
N LEU A 171 -4.01 -17.96 17.88
CA LEU A 171 -3.44 -17.19 16.79
C LEU A 171 -2.82 -15.91 17.34
N GLU A 172 -1.59 -15.60 16.92
CA GLU A 172 -0.94 -14.31 17.19
C GLU A 172 -1.59 -13.19 16.35
N ILE A 173 -2.86 -12.89 16.60
CA ILE A 173 -3.62 -11.82 15.94
C ILE A 173 -4.30 -10.94 16.99
N PRO A 174 -4.60 -9.67 16.68
CA PRO A 174 -5.18 -8.76 17.68
C PRO A 174 -6.49 -9.29 18.28
N PRO A 175 -6.74 -9.12 19.60
CA PRO A 175 -7.95 -9.62 20.27
C PRO A 175 -9.26 -9.13 19.64
N ARG A 176 -9.26 -7.91 19.10
CA ARG A 176 -10.38 -7.35 18.34
C ARG A 176 -10.75 -8.23 17.13
N LEU A 177 -9.76 -8.78 16.42
CA LEU A 177 -9.99 -9.69 15.31
C LEU A 177 -10.44 -11.07 15.80
N ILE A 178 -9.86 -11.60 16.88
CA ILE A 178 -10.31 -12.88 17.47
C ILE A 178 -11.81 -12.79 17.80
N ASN A 179 -12.22 -11.73 18.49
CA ASN A 179 -13.61 -11.46 18.84
C ASN A 179 -14.49 -11.32 17.59
N TYR A 180 -14.02 -10.61 16.57
CA TYR A 180 -14.71 -10.47 15.30
C TYR A 180 -14.92 -11.81 14.56
N LEU A 181 -13.90 -12.68 14.55
CA LEU A 181 -13.97 -14.01 13.90
C LEU A 181 -14.84 -15.00 14.68
N LYS A 182 -14.83 -14.90 16.02
CA LYS A 182 -15.67 -15.66 16.95
C LYS A 182 -17.16 -15.32 16.83
N HIS A 183 -17.49 -14.05 16.64
CA HIS A 183 -18.88 -13.55 16.65
C HIS A 183 -19.72 -14.15 15.51
N LYS A 184 -20.42 -15.28 15.68
CA LYS A 184 -21.38 -15.81 14.68
C LYS A 184 -22.40 -14.71 14.32
N PRO A 185 -22.68 -14.41 13.03
CA PRO A 185 -23.86 -13.61 12.77
C PRO A 185 -25.06 -14.42 13.29
N LEU A 186 -26.00 -13.76 13.95
CA LEU A 186 -27.30 -14.36 14.25
C LEU A 186 -27.80 -15.01 12.95
N ASN A 187 -28.20 -16.27 13.06
CA ASN A 187 -28.79 -17.06 11.99
C ASN A 187 -29.62 -16.17 11.05
N SER A 188 -29.25 -16.12 9.77
CA SER A 188 -30.23 -15.86 8.72
C SER A 188 -31.04 -17.16 8.49
N ALA A 189 -31.72 -17.58 9.54
CA ALA A 189 -32.81 -18.53 9.57
C ALA A 189 -33.75 -17.90 10.62
N LEU A 190 -34.92 -17.35 10.31
CA LEU A 190 -35.87 -17.51 9.21
C LEU A 190 -36.76 -16.25 9.19
N VAL A 191 -37.23 -15.80 8.03
CA VAL A 191 -38.59 -15.23 7.89
C VAL A 191 -39.13 -15.59 6.50
N TYR A 192 -40.00 -16.61 6.50
CA TYR A 192 -40.96 -17.14 5.50
C TYR A 192 -40.56 -17.28 4.02
#